data_AF-A0A8G1UKV4-F1
#
_entry.id   AF-A0A8G1UKV4-F1
#
_cell.length_a   1.000
_cell.length_b   1.000
_cell.length_c   1.000
_cell.angle_alpha   90.00
_cell.angle_beta   90.00
_cell.angle_gamma   90.00
#
_symmetry.space_group_name_H-M   'P 1'
#
loop_
_entity.id
_entity.type
_entity.pdbx_description
1 polymer ?
#
loop_
_entity_poly.entity_id
_entity_poly.type
_entity_poly.pdbx_seq_one_letter_code
_entity_poly.pdbx_strand_id
1 'polypeptide(L)' 'MELIHAWRMQKPVADARTAHQRGGLAFVTGFDLDRPVPMRRIREEIDVVIRAVEAVGRRCVGVEPFLASVEIGFVRA' A
#
# COMPACT_ATOMS: atom_id res chain seq x y z
N MET A 1 8.19 2.15 -17.94
CA MET A 1 7.46 1.73 -16.74
C MET A 1 8.09 0.44 -16.27
N GLU A 2 8.90 0.52 -15.22
CA GLU A 2 9.89 -0.50 -14.87
C GLU A 2 9.33 -1.56 -13.92
N LEU A 3 9.87 -2.79 -14.01
CA LEU A 3 9.56 -3.94 -13.15
C LEU A 3 9.42 -3.61 -11.66
N ILE A 4 10.14 -2.59 -11.19
CA ILE A 4 10.12 -2.10 -9.81
C ILE A 4 8.71 -1.64 -9.38
N HIS A 5 7.95 -0.97 -10.25
CA HIS A 5 6.60 -0.49 -9.94
C HIS A 5 5.61 -1.66 -9.81
N ALA A 6 5.73 -2.69 -10.65
CA ALA A 6 4.89 -3.88 -10.57
C ALA A 6 5.18 -4.71 -9.31
N TRP A 7 6.46 -4.84 -8.91
CA TRP A 7 6.84 -5.60 -7.71
C TRP A 7 6.43 -4.88 -6.42
N ARG A 8 6.55 -3.54 -6.39
CA ARG A 8 6.01 -2.71 -5.29
C ARG A 8 4.50 -2.82 -5.13
N MET A 9 3.75 -3.14 -6.19
CA MET A 9 2.29 -3.35 -6.13
C MET A 9 1.90 -4.76 -5.73
N GLN A 10 2.73 -5.77 -6.06
CA GLN A 10 2.41 -7.16 -5.74
C GLN A 10 2.42 -7.43 -4.23
N LYS A 11 3.35 -6.82 -3.49
CA LYS A 11 3.46 -7.02 -2.03
C LYS A 11 2.24 -6.48 -1.26
N PRO A 12 1.78 -5.22 -1.43
CA PRO A 12 0.58 -4.71 -0.78
C PRO A 12 -0.69 -5.53 -1.05
N VAL A 13 -0.87 -5.96 -2.30
CA VAL A 13 -2.05 -6.76 -2.68
C VAL A 13 -1.96 -8.17 -2.12
N ALA A 14 -0.76 -8.78 -2.10
CA ALA A 14 -0.54 -10.08 -1.47
C ALA A 14 -0.79 -10.01 0.04
N ASP A 15 -0.24 -9.01 0.73
CA ASP A 15 -0.44 -8.76 2.16
C ASP A 15 -1.93 -8.57 2.48
N ALA A 16 -2.65 -7.80 1.65
CA ALA A 16 -4.09 -7.60 1.77
C ALA A 16 -4.88 -8.91 1.66
N ARG A 17 -4.56 -9.73 0.66
CA ARG A 17 -5.18 -11.04 0.44
C ARG A 17 -4.88 -12.00 1.58
N THR A 18 -3.64 -12.07 2.05
CA THR A 18 -3.24 -12.90 3.19
C THR A 18 -3.95 -12.45 4.46
N ALA A 19 -4.01 -11.14 4.74
CA ALA A 19 -4.75 -10.61 5.87
C ALA A 19 -6.24 -10.96 5.77
N HIS A 20 -6.84 -10.90 4.58
CA HIS A 20 -8.23 -11.27 4.34
C HIS A 20 -8.49 -12.76 4.63
N GLN A 21 -7.64 -13.65 4.09
CA GLN A 21 -7.74 -15.09 4.31
C GLN A 21 -7.56 -15.50 5.78
N ARG A 22 -6.70 -14.79 6.52
CA ARG A 22 -6.47 -15.03 7.95
C ARG A 22 -7.54 -14.43 8.87
N GLY A 23 -8.54 -13.73 8.31
CA GLY A 23 -9.56 -13.04 9.11
C GLY A 23 -9.04 -11.82 9.87
N GLY A 24 -7.88 -11.27 9.47
CA GLY A 24 -7.28 -10.11 10.12
C GLY A 24 -8.18 -8.87 10.01
N LEU A 25 -8.39 -8.18 11.13
CA LEU A 25 -9.22 -6.98 11.21
C LEU A 25 -8.56 -5.76 10.58
N ALA A 26 -7.23 -5.68 10.70
CA ALA A 26 -6.40 -4.62 10.13
C ALA A 26 -5.08 -5.19 9.62
N PHE A 27 -4.47 -4.49 8.67
CA PHE A 27 -3.07 -4.69 8.31
C PHE A 27 -2.46 -3.38 7.83
N VAL A 28 -1.13 -3.28 7.91
CA VAL A 28 -0.36 -2.16 7.40
C VAL A 28 0.53 -2.67 6.28
N THR A 29 0.62 -1.91 5.21
CA THR A 29 1.58 -2.17 4.13
C THR A 29 2.27 -0.87 3.76
N GLY A 30 3.46 -0.99 3.19
CA GLY A 30 4.25 0.19 2.87
C GLY A 30 5.31 -0.11 1.83
N PHE A 31 5.90 0.97 1.34
CA PHE A 31 6.99 0.91 0.38
C PHE A 31 8.07 1.94 0.72
N ASP A 32 9.31 1.53 0.49
CA ASP A 32 10.48 2.38 0.68
C ASP A 32 10.69 3.29 -0.53
N LEU A 33 11.24 4.47 -0.29
CA LEU A 33 11.64 5.47 -1.26
C LEU A 33 13.16 5.42 -1.41
N ASP A 34 13.65 4.82 -2.49
CA ASP A 34 15.10 4.68 -2.73
C ASP A 34 15.83 6.02 -2.92
N ARG A 35 15.07 7.09 -3.18
CA ARG A 35 15.57 8.45 -3.42
C ARG A 35 14.49 9.47 -3.09
N PRO A 36 14.83 10.74 -2.84
CA PRO A 36 13.85 11.81 -2.71
C PRO A 36 13.02 11.89 -4.00
N VAL A 37 11.75 11.52 -3.90
CA VAL A 37 10.79 11.62 -5.01
C VAL A 37 9.85 12.80 -4.76
N PRO A 38 9.40 13.51 -5.81
CA PRO A 38 8.41 14.56 -5.64
C PRO A 38 7.14 14.02 -4.96
N MET A 39 6.61 14.78 -4.00
CA MET A 39 5.45 14.37 -3.19
C MET A 39 4.22 14.03 -4.03
N ARG A 40 4.09 14.66 -5.21
CA ARG A 40 3.04 14.33 -6.19
C ARG A 40 3.13 12.88 -6.69
N ARG A 41 4.33 12.40 -7.04
CA ARG A 41 4.51 11.01 -7.50
C ARG A 41 4.21 10.03 -6.37
N ILE A 42 4.63 10.36 -5.15
CA ILE A 42 4.33 9.55 -3.96
C ILE A 42 2.81 9.43 -3.78
N ARG A 43 2.05 10.51 -3.94
CA ARG A 43 0.59 10.49 -3.86
C ARG A 43 -0.05 9.63 -4.97
N GLU A 44 0.41 9.76 -6.22
CA GLU A 44 -0.09 8.94 -7.33
C GLU A 44 0.12 7.43 -7.06
N GLU A 45 1.26 7.05 -6.49
CA GLU A 45 1.54 5.67 -6.09
C GLU A 45 0.64 5.20 -4.93
N ILE A 46 0.46 6.03 -3.91
CA ILE A 46 -0.45 5.74 -2.78
C ILE A 46 -1.87 5.48 -3.28
N ASP A 47 -2.39 6.33 -4.18
CA ASP A 47 -3.74 6.19 -4.73
C ASP A 47 -3.90 4.86 -5.48
N VAL A 48 -2.86 4.44 -6.21
CA VAL A 48 -2.85 3.17 -6.94
C VAL A 48 -2.85 1.98 -5.97
N VAL A 49 -2.04 2.02 -4.91
CA VAL A 49 -2.03 0.99 -3.86
C VAL A 49 -3.38 0.90 -3.16
N ILE A 50 -3.96 2.03 -2.74
CA ILE A 50 -5.26 2.08 -2.07
C ILE A 50 -6.33 1.42 -2.94
N ARG A 51 -6.45 1.82 -4.21
CA ARG A 51 -7.46 1.25 -5.12
C ARG A 51 -7.30 -0.26 -5.31
N ALA A 52 -6.06 -0.74 -5.44
CA ALA A 52 -5.79 -2.17 -5.61
C ALA A 52 -6.16 -2.99 -4.36
N VAL A 53 -5.91 -2.45 -3.17
CA VAL A 53 -6.25 -3.09 -1.89
C VAL A 53 -7.75 -3.00 -1.60
N GLU A 54 -8.39 -1.88 -1.90
CA GLU A 54 -9.83 -1.71 -1.72
C GLU A 54 -10.66 -2.67 -2.58
N ALA A 55 -10.17 -3.00 -3.79
CA ALA A 55 -10.77 -4.04 -4.63
C ALA A 55 -10.78 -5.45 -3.98
N VAL A 56 -10.01 -5.67 -2.91
CA VAL A 56 -9.99 -6.92 -2.13
C VAL A 56 -10.96 -6.87 -0.92
N GLY A 57 -11.79 -5.82 -0.81
CA GLY A 57 -12.75 -5.66 0.29
C GLY A 57 -12.11 -5.11 1.57
N ARG A 58 -11.15 -4.21 1.39
CA ARG A 58 -10.47 -3.49 2.48
C ARG A 58 -10.76 -2.00 2.35
N ARG A 59 -10.55 -1.24 3.41
CA ARG A 59 -10.72 0.22 3.43
C ARG A 59 -9.48 0.88 4.00
N CYS A 60 -8.96 1.90 3.31
CA CYS A 60 -7.85 2.70 3.82
C CYS A 60 -8.31 3.54 5.02
N VAL A 61 -7.52 3.55 6.10
CA VAL A 61 -7.80 4.33 7.32
C VAL A 61 -6.74 5.39 7.63
N GLY A 62 -5.57 5.30 7.01
CA GLY A 62 -4.49 6.25 7.25
C GLY A 62 -3.29 6.01 6.34
N VAL A 63 -2.55 7.08 6.10
CA VAL A 63 -1.26 7.07 5.40
C VAL A 63 -0.30 7.85 6.26
N GLU A 64 0.79 7.21 6.67
CA GLU A 64 1.80 7.80 7.53
C GLU A 64 3.18 7.75 6.85
N PRO A 65 3.89 8.89 6.73
CA PRO A 65 5.28 8.87 6.30
C PRO A 65 6.16 8.40 7.45
N PHE A 66 7.04 7.42 7.20
CA PHE A 66 8.01 6.95 8.18
C PHE A 66 9.43 7.02 7.59
N LEU A 67 10.19 8.06 7.98
CA LEU A 67 11.55 8.31 7.48
C LEU A 67 11.63 8.36 5.94
N ALA A 68 12.04 7.24 5.32
CA ALA A 68 12.18 7.05 3.87
C ALA A 68 11.16 6.06 3.31
N SER A 69 10.09 5.74 4.05
CA SER A 69 9.02 4.85 3.63
C SER A 69 7.66 5.50 3.82
N VAL A 70 6.67 4.95 3.12
CA VAL A 70 5.26 5.31 3.30
C VAL A 70 4.55 4.06 3.83
N GLU A 71 3.84 4.22 4.93
CA GLU A 71 2.97 3.21 5.50
C GLU A 71 1.51 3.57 5.25
N ILE A 72 0.70 2.56 4.94
CA ILE A 72 -0.73 2.68 4.63
C ILE A 72 -1.46 1.64 5.46
N GLY A 73 -2.36 2.12 6.31
CA GLY A 73 -3.21 1.28 7.16
C GLY A 73 -4.51 0.94 6.47
N PHE A 74 -4.92 -0.33 6.54
CA PHE A 74 -6.17 -0.82 6.02
C PHE A 74 -6.94 -1.64 7.05
N VAL A 75 -8.27 -1.52 7.03
CA VAL A 75 -9.19 -2.35 7.81
C VAL A 75 -10.11 -3.15 6.90
N ARG A 76 -10.79 -4.15 7.45
CA ARG A 76 -11.89 -4.82 6.74
C ARG A 76 -13.01 -3.81 6.44
N ALA A 77 -13.45 -3.77 5.19
CA ALA A 77 -14.63 -3.00 4.79
C ALA A 77 -15.91 -3.67 5.30
#